data_AF-A0AAN8EGN6-F1
#
_entry.id   AF-A0AAN8EGN6-F1
#
_cell.length_a   1.000
_cell.length_b   1.000
_cell.length_c   1.000
_cell.angle_alpha   90.00
_cell.angle_beta   90.00
_cell.angle_gamma   90.00
#
_symmetry.space_group_name_H-M   'P 1'
#
loop_
_entity.id
_entity.type
_entity.pdbx_description
1 polymer ?
#
loop_
_entity_poly.entity_id
_entity_poly.type
_entity_poly.pdbx_seq_one_letter_code
_entity_poly.pdbx_strand_id
1 'polypeptide(L)'
;MGPPAPPPPSAEERWAIKRRAAGSIRALIPAYGAHKYFATDDEQAIINDVVENILEPLDDVYLNKHLVYAIVELILVRLIPELEEQPISDLLAERGVEWEDVSMSGDGDSSDKGGKEG
;
A
#
# COMPACT_ATOMS: atom_id res chain seq x y z
N MET A 1 -11.73 -11.10 23.77
CA MET A 1 -12.58 -10.25 22.92
C MET A 1 -11.97 -8.86 22.94
N GLY A 2 -11.49 -8.36 21.80
CA GLY A 2 -10.93 -7.00 21.73
C GLY A 2 -12.01 -5.93 21.93
N PRO A 3 -11.63 -4.66 22.16
CA PRO A 3 -12.59 -3.59 22.13
C PRO A 3 -13.35 -3.59 20.79
N PRO A 4 -14.65 -3.22 20.79
CA PRO A 4 -15.41 -3.12 19.56
C PRO A 4 -14.72 -2.14 18.61
N ALA A 5 -14.80 -2.42 17.31
CA ALA A 5 -14.28 -1.50 16.31
C ALA A 5 -14.92 -0.12 16.52
N PRO A 6 -14.13 0.98 16.47
CA PRO A 6 -14.70 2.31 16.58
C PRO A 6 -15.68 2.55 15.43
N PRO A 7 -16.71 3.39 15.65
CA PRO A 7 -17.62 3.75 14.58
C PRO A 7 -16.85 4.42 13.43
N PRO A 8 -17.33 4.32 12.17
CA PRO A 8 -16.75 5.04 11.06
C PRO A 8 -16.68 6.55 11.36
N PRO A 9 -15.63 7.26 10.93
CA PRO A 9 -15.53 8.69 11.16
C PRO A 9 -16.68 9.46 10.50
N SER A 10 -17.14 10.52 11.15
CA SER A 10 -18.13 11.46 10.60
C SER A 10 -17.60 12.17 9.35
N ALA A 11 -18.48 12.83 8.59
CA ALA A 11 -18.06 13.56 7.40
C ALA A 11 -17.05 14.67 7.69
N GLU A 12 -17.25 15.41 8.79
CA GLU A 12 -16.34 16.46 9.25
C GLU A 12 -14.98 15.87 9.66
N GLU A 13 -14.97 14.76 10.40
CA GLU A 13 -13.73 14.07 10.77
C GLU A 13 -12.99 13.52 9.56
N ARG A 14 -13.70 12.93 8.58
CA ARG A 14 -13.11 12.46 7.33
C ARG A 14 -12.45 13.62 6.57
N TRP A 15 -13.11 14.77 6.48
CA TRP A 15 -12.54 15.94 5.85
C TRP A 15 -11.31 16.46 6.60
N ALA A 16 -11.35 16.52 7.93
CA ALA A 16 -10.21 16.92 8.74
C ALA A 16 -9.00 15.97 8.58
N ILE A 17 -9.26 14.66 8.51
CA ILE A 17 -8.24 13.64 8.24
C ILE A 17 -7.62 13.86 6.86
N LYS A 18 -8.45 14.02 5.81
CA LYS A 18 -7.97 14.29 4.45
C LYS A 18 -7.13 15.55 4.38
N ARG A 19 -7.58 16.65 4.99
CA ARG A 19 -6.84 17.92 5.02
C ARG A 19 -5.49 17.77 5.72
N ARG A 20 -5.44 17.04 6.84
CA ARG A 20 -4.17 16.74 7.53
C ARG A 20 -3.24 15.92 6.62
N ALA A 21 -3.76 14.86 6.00
CA ALA A 21 -2.99 14.01 5.10
C ALA A 21 -2.45 14.79 3.89
N ALA A 22 -3.27 15.66 3.29
CA ALA A 22 -2.87 16.52 2.19
C ALA A 22 -1.72 17.46 2.57
N GLY A 23 -1.77 18.05 3.77
CA GLY A 23 -0.65 18.83 4.31
C GLY A 23 0.63 18.01 4.44
N SER A 24 0.54 16.76 4.89
CA SER A 24 1.69 15.84 4.95
C SER A 24 2.25 15.51 3.57
N ILE A 25 1.39 15.26 2.57
CA ILE A 25 1.82 15.00 1.18
C ILE A 25 2.54 16.22 0.60
N ARG A 26 1.97 17.41 0.75
CA ARG A 26 2.61 18.67 0.32
C ARG A 26 3.98 18.85 0.98
N ALA A 27 4.14 18.48 2.25
CA ALA A 27 5.39 18.67 2.98
C ALA A 27 6.55 17.81 2.43
N LEU A 28 6.25 16.73 1.70
CA LEU A 28 7.25 15.91 1.01
C LEU A 28 7.81 16.60 -0.25
N ILE A 29 7.08 17.58 -0.80
CA ILE A 29 7.46 18.30 -2.01
C ILE A 29 8.19 19.59 -1.61
N PRO A 30 9.47 19.77 -2.02
CA PRO A 30 10.20 21.01 -1.76
C PRO A 30 9.42 22.22 -2.29
N ALA A 31 9.37 23.31 -1.53
CA ALA A 31 8.60 24.50 -1.90
C ALA A 31 8.94 25.02 -3.31
N TYR A 32 10.22 24.98 -3.68
CA TYR A 32 10.69 25.40 -5.01
C TYR A 32 10.17 24.52 -6.17
N GLY A 33 9.76 23.28 -5.90
CA GLY A 33 9.21 22.35 -6.89
C GLY A 33 7.69 22.34 -6.96
N ALA A 34 7.00 22.93 -5.98
CA ALA A 34 5.55 22.80 -5.83
C ALA A 34 4.78 23.35 -7.03
N HIS A 35 5.15 24.53 -7.54
CA HIS A 35 4.55 25.10 -8.76
C HIS A 35 4.64 24.16 -9.97
N LYS A 36 5.69 23.33 -10.08
CA LYS A 36 5.83 22.39 -11.21
C LYS A 36 4.79 21.26 -11.16
N TYR A 37 4.38 20.86 -9.96
CA TYR A 37 3.41 19.79 -9.75
C TYR A 37 1.97 20.30 -9.68
N PHE A 38 1.76 21.48 -9.08
CA PHE A 38 0.43 22.00 -8.76
C PHE A 38 0.03 23.27 -9.53
N ALA A 39 0.91 23.79 -10.39
CA ALA A 39 0.69 25.03 -11.17
C ALA A 39 0.36 26.28 -10.33
N THR A 40 0.62 26.24 -9.02
CA THR A 40 0.40 27.34 -8.07
C THR A 40 1.39 27.24 -6.91
N ASP A 41 1.65 28.38 -6.27
CA ASP A 41 2.42 28.48 -5.02
C ASP A 41 1.51 28.69 -3.80
N ASP A 42 0.19 28.85 -4.00
CA ASP A 42 -0.76 28.97 -2.90
C ASP A 42 -0.94 27.64 -2.18
N GLU A 43 -0.46 27.59 -0.94
CA GLU A 43 -0.47 26.39 -0.12
C GLU A 43 -1.87 25.84 0.12
N GLN A 44 -2.89 26.71 0.25
CA GLN A 44 -4.25 26.24 0.46
C GLN A 44 -4.85 25.66 -0.82
N ALA A 45 -4.58 26.26 -1.99
CA ALA A 45 -4.92 25.66 -3.28
C ALA A 45 -4.23 24.31 -3.51
N ILE A 46 -2.94 24.18 -3.16
CA ILE A 46 -2.21 22.89 -3.24
C ILE A 46 -2.87 21.84 -2.33
N ILE A 47 -3.20 22.20 -1.09
CA ILE A 47 -3.85 21.27 -0.15
C ILE A 47 -5.19 20.80 -0.71
N ASN A 48 -6.00 21.72 -1.25
CA ASN A 48 -7.28 21.36 -1.85
C ASN A 48 -7.10 20.45 -3.07
N ASP A 49 -6.15 20.77 -3.95
CA ASP A 49 -5.82 19.95 -5.12
C ASP A 49 -5.41 18.52 -4.71
N VAL A 50 -4.57 18.38 -3.68
CA VAL A 50 -4.20 17.06 -3.15
C VAL A 50 -5.41 16.32 -2.57
N VAL A 51 -6.33 17.00 -1.90
CA VAL A 51 -7.56 16.36 -1.42
C VAL A 51 -8.39 15.84 -2.59
N GLU A 52 -8.68 16.69 -3.57
CA GLU A 52 -9.59 16.39 -4.69
C GLU A 52 -8.99 15.40 -5.69
N ASN A 53 -7.71 15.57 -6.06
CA ASN A 53 -7.11 14.81 -7.16
C ASN A 53 -6.27 13.60 -6.70
N ILE A 54 -5.90 13.53 -5.41
CA ILE A 54 -5.10 12.42 -4.87
C ILE A 54 -5.88 11.62 -3.84
N LEU A 55 -6.49 12.27 -2.83
CA LEU A 55 -7.11 11.57 -1.71
C LEU A 55 -8.55 11.12 -1.96
N GLU A 56 -9.37 11.90 -2.66
CA GLU A 56 -10.75 11.53 -2.98
C GLU A 56 -10.87 10.28 -3.87
N PRO A 57 -10.03 10.06 -4.88
CA PRO A 57 -10.03 8.81 -5.65
C PRO A 57 -9.78 7.55 -4.78
N LEU A 58 -9.10 7.69 -3.63
CA LEU A 58 -8.82 6.57 -2.71
C LEU A 58 -10.05 6.12 -1.91
N ASP A 59 -11.13 6.92 -1.90
CA ASP A 59 -12.39 6.50 -1.29
C ASP A 59 -13.11 5.43 -2.14
N ASP A 60 -12.71 5.24 -3.41
CA ASP A 60 -13.27 4.24 -4.30
C ASP A 60 -12.55 2.88 -4.17
N VAL A 61 -13.25 1.91 -3.60
CA VAL A 61 -12.78 0.53 -3.43
C VAL A 61 -12.39 -0.12 -4.77
N TYR A 62 -13.06 0.23 -5.87
CA TYR A 62 -12.74 -0.30 -7.20
C TYR A 62 -11.43 0.29 -7.74
N LEU A 63 -11.15 1.57 -7.48
CA LEU A 63 -9.87 2.17 -7.89
C LEU A 63 -8.71 1.61 -7.09
N ASN A 64 -8.92 1.34 -5.80
CA ASN A 64 -7.87 0.86 -4.90
C ASN A 64 -7.23 -0.46 -5.36
N LYS A 65 -7.99 -1.39 -5.95
CA LYS A 65 -7.39 -2.63 -6.49
C LYS A 65 -6.45 -2.32 -7.66
N HIS A 66 -6.83 -1.41 -8.55
CA HIS A 66 -6.02 -1.01 -9.69
C HIS A 66 -4.77 -0.25 -9.25
N LEU A 67 -4.90 0.59 -8.22
CA LEU A 67 -3.75 1.25 -7.59
C LEU A 67 -2.74 0.24 -7.05
N VAL A 68 -3.20 -0.81 -6.35
CA VAL A 68 -2.30 -1.86 -5.84
C VAL A 68 -1.57 -2.57 -6.98
N TYR A 69 -2.28 -2.96 -8.05
CA TYR A 69 -1.64 -3.55 -9.23
C TYR A 69 -0.63 -2.60 -9.88
N ALA A 70 -0.97 -1.31 -10.01
CA ALA A 70 -0.08 -0.32 -10.58
C ALA A 70 1.19 -0.09 -9.73
N ILE A 71 1.09 -0.11 -8.39
CA ILE A 71 2.24 -0.03 -7.48
C ILE A 71 3.14 -1.26 -7.65
N VAL A 72 2.54 -2.45 -7.69
CA VAL A 72 3.29 -3.71 -7.87
C VAL A 72 3.99 -3.72 -9.24
N GLU A 73 3.30 -3.35 -10.31
CA GLU A 73 3.89 -3.23 -11.65
C GLU A 73 5.03 -2.21 -11.67
N LEU A 74 4.85 -1.04 -11.06
CA LEU A 74 5.88 -0.01 -10.99
C LEU A 74 7.15 -0.53 -10.31
N ILE A 75 7.02 -1.23 -9.18
CA ILE A 75 8.17 -1.74 -8.43
C ILE A 75 8.82 -2.91 -9.18
N LEU A 76 8.03 -3.89 -9.60
CA LEU A 76 8.56 -5.12 -10.21
C LEU A 76 9.13 -4.87 -11.61
N VAL A 77 8.50 -4.03 -12.42
CA VAL A 77 8.87 -3.89 -13.84
C VAL A 77 9.71 -2.64 -14.09
N ARG A 78 9.38 -1.51 -13.44
CA ARG A 78 10.05 -0.23 -13.75
C ARG A 78 11.21 0.11 -12.84
N LEU A 79 11.16 -0.32 -11.58
CA LEU A 79 12.23 -0.06 -10.63
C LEU A 79 13.32 -1.13 -10.68
N ILE A 80 12.94 -2.38 -10.97
CA ILE A 80 13.84 -3.53 -11.07
C ILE A 80 13.57 -4.25 -12.40
N PRO A 81 13.93 -3.65 -13.54
CA PRO A 81 13.64 -4.20 -14.86
C PRO A 81 14.21 -5.62 -15.06
N GLU A 82 15.23 -6.01 -14.30
CA GLU A 82 15.82 -7.35 -14.33
C GLU A 82 14.81 -8.46 -13.98
N LEU A 83 13.75 -8.14 -13.20
CA LEU A 83 12.67 -9.08 -12.86
C LEU A 83 11.71 -9.35 -14.02
N GLU A 84 11.73 -8.52 -15.07
CA GLU A 84 10.98 -8.77 -16.30
C GLU A 84 11.66 -9.87 -17.13
N GLU A 85 12.99 -9.94 -17.09
CA GLU A 85 13.79 -10.82 -17.96
C GLU A 85 14.05 -12.19 -17.34
N GLN A 86 14.26 -12.26 -16.02
CA GLN A 86 14.64 -13.49 -15.31
C GLN A 86 14.09 -13.55 -13.88
N PRO A 87 13.81 -14.76 -13.35
CA PRO A 87 13.26 -14.91 -12.01
C PRO A 87 14.26 -14.51 -10.92
N ILE A 88 13.73 -14.16 -9.75
CA ILE A 88 14.53 -13.73 -8.58
C ILE A 88 15.58 -14.77 -8.20
N SER A 89 15.26 -16.07 -8.31
CA SER A 89 16.18 -17.18 -8.02
C SER A 89 17.47 -17.08 -8.83
N ASP A 90 17.33 -16.77 -10.12
CA ASP A 90 18.45 -16.77 -11.06
C ASP A 90 19.31 -15.53 -10.83
N LEU A 91 18.68 -14.38 -10.63
CA LEU A 91 19.36 -13.13 -10.26
C LEU A 91 20.15 -13.24 -8.95
N LEU A 92 19.66 -14.00 -7.99
CA LEU A 92 20.34 -14.22 -6.71
C LEU A 92 21.46 -15.24 -6.83
N ALA A 93 21.27 -16.32 -7.59
CA ALA A 93 22.30 -17.31 -7.87
C ALA A 93 23.51 -16.69 -8.60
N GLU A 94 23.29 -15.79 -9.57
CA GLU A 94 24.35 -15.01 -10.23
C GLU A 94 25.18 -14.18 -9.25
N ARG A 95 24.57 -13.75 -8.14
CA ARG A 95 25.21 -12.98 -7.07
C ARG A 95 25.77 -13.88 -5.94
N GLY A 96 25.68 -15.20 -6.10
CA GLY A 96 26.16 -16.19 -5.14
C GLY A 96 25.24 -16.40 -3.94
N VAL A 97 23.94 -16.09 -4.07
CA VAL A 97 22.92 -16.29 -3.04
C VAL A 97 21.97 -17.41 -3.45
N GLU A 98 21.90 -18.48 -2.65
CA GLU A 98 20.94 -19.57 -2.84
C GLU A 98 19.56 -19.14 -2.34
N TRP A 99 18.51 -19.29 -3.16
CA TRP A 99 17.13 -18.99 -2.80
C TRP A 99 16.39 -20.27 -2.40
N GLU A 100 16.08 -20.43 -1.11
CA GLU A 100 15.29 -21.56 -0.63
C GLU A 100 13.79 -21.25 -0.75
N ASP A 101 13.06 -22.08 -1.51
CA ASP A 101 11.61 -21.97 -1.59
C ASP A 101 10.99 -22.18 -0.21
N VAL A 102 10.32 -21.15 0.32
CA VAL A 102 9.51 -21.27 1.54
C VAL A 102 8.26 -22.08 1.20
N SER A 103 8.41 -23.41 1.18
CA SER A 103 7.26 -24.31 1.16
C SER A 103 6.51 -24.12 2.48
N MET A 104 5.31 -23.54 2.41
CA MET A 104 4.36 -23.54 3.52
C MET A 104 3.97 -25.00 3.80
N SER A 105 4.70 -25.67 4.69
CA SER A 105 4.32 -26.96 5.25
C SER A 105 3.15 -26.74 6.20
N GLY A 106 1.93 -26.80 5.66
CA GLY A 106 0.71 -26.93 6.44
C GLY A 106 0.67 -28.31 7.09
N ASP A 107 1.23 -28.44 8.28
CA ASP A 107 0.99 -29.60 9.15
C ASP A 107 -0.46 -29.54 9.63
N GLY A 108 -1.34 -30.23 8.90
CA GLY A 108 -2.67 -30.60 9.37
C GLY A 108 -2.55 -31.71 10.40
N ASP A 109 -2.33 -31.36 11.67
CA ASP A 109 -2.44 -32.30 12.79
C ASP A 109 -3.90 -32.71 12.98
N SER A 110 -4.23 -33.95 12.58
CA SER A 110 -5.50 -34.59 12.87
C SER A 110 -5.46 -35.15 14.29
N SER A 111 -5.95 -34.38 15.25
CA SER A 111 -6.15 -34.86 16.62
C SER A 111 -7.65 -34.99 16.96
N ASP A 112 -7.96 -36.17 17.47
CA ASP A 112 -9.01 -36.49 18.44
C ASP A 112 -10.39 -36.97 17.94
N LYS A 113 -10.66 -38.26 18.22
CA LYS A 113 -11.91 -38.71 18.84
C LYS A 113 -11.74 -40.06 19.53
N GLY A 114 -11.65 -40.01 20.85
CA GLY A 114 -12.58 -40.75 21.72
C GLY A 114 -12.15 -42.14 22.18
N GLY A 115 -11.39 -42.18 23.29
CA GLY A 115 -11.35 -43.33 24.18
C GLY A 115 -12.72 -43.57 24.83
N LYS A 116 -13.14 -44.83 24.87
CA LYS A 116 -14.37 -45.29 25.52
C LYS A 116 -13.96 -46.02 26.80
N GLU A 117 -14.18 -45.40 27.95
CA GLU A 117 -14.04 -46.05 29.27
C GLU A 117 -15.17 -47.07 29.45
N GLY A 118 -14.83 -48.18 30.13
CA GLY A 118 -15.76 -49.23 30.56
C GLY A 118 -15.98 -49.22 32.06
#